data_AF-J4HZC6-F1
#
_entry.id   AF-J4HZC6-F1
#
_cell.length_a   1.000
_cell.length_b   1.000
_cell.length_c   1.000
_cell.angle_alpha   90.00
_cell.angle_beta   90.00
_cell.angle_gamma   90.00
#
_symmetry.space_group_name_H-M   'P 1'
#
loop_
_entity.id
_entity.type
_entity.pdbx_description
1 polymer ?
#
loop_
_entity_poly.entity_id
_entity_poly.type
_entity_poly.pdbx_seq_one_letter_code
_entity_poly.pdbx_strand_id
1 'polypeptide(L)'
;MSLADASEARKARLVALRKRKAGEAGDNDNVSSDTVIKHRTFDPERRTLKKHTPDDDVVMEDTVEKKVEGLAHAIIAEDAERRAQDLDLFNIAPKRPNWDLKREMEKKLAKLERRTQEAIHTLIRQRLASQKGQSDDILGAMNAAEKAGQVEDDASDDED
;
A
#
# COMPACT_ATOMS: atom_id res chain seq x y z
N MET A 1 10.29 -17.53 -82.00
CA MET A 1 9.25 -17.27 -80.99
C MET A 1 8.14 -16.49 -81.66
N SER A 2 6.93 -17.03 -81.70
CA SER A 2 5.80 -16.36 -82.33
C SER A 2 5.37 -15.15 -81.49
N LEU A 3 4.84 -14.11 -82.14
CA LEU A 3 4.18 -12.99 -81.45
C LEU A 3 3.03 -13.48 -80.56
N ALA A 4 2.39 -14.59 -80.93
CA ALA A 4 1.35 -15.24 -80.14
C ALA A 4 1.92 -15.76 -78.80
N ASP A 5 3.00 -16.54 -78.82
CA ASP A 5 3.61 -17.12 -77.62
C ASP A 5 4.06 -16.04 -76.61
N ALA A 6 4.64 -14.94 -77.11
CA ALA A 6 5.05 -13.81 -76.28
C ALA A 6 3.86 -13.11 -75.62
N SER A 7 2.72 -13.01 -76.33
CA SER A 7 1.49 -12.42 -75.82
C SER A 7 0.86 -13.28 -74.72
N GLU A 8 0.87 -14.61 -74.89
CA GLU A 8 0.35 -15.57 -73.93
C GLU A 8 1.20 -15.62 -72.66
N ALA A 9 2.53 -15.60 -72.79
CA ALA A 9 3.44 -15.52 -71.65
C ALA A 9 3.24 -14.25 -70.82
N ARG A 10 3.05 -13.09 -71.47
CA ARG A 10 2.74 -11.82 -70.78
C ARG A 10 1.38 -11.87 -70.10
N LYS A 11 0.37 -12.42 -70.78
CA LYS A 11 -0.99 -12.58 -70.22
C LYS A 11 -0.98 -13.48 -68.98
N ALA A 12 -0.29 -14.61 -69.03
CA ALA A 12 -0.11 -15.52 -67.90
C ALA A 12 0.57 -14.83 -66.72
N ARG A 13 1.65 -14.08 -66.96
CA ARG A 13 2.35 -13.31 -65.92
C ARG A 13 1.47 -12.24 -65.26
N LEU A 14 0.67 -11.51 -66.04
CA LEU A 14 -0.25 -10.49 -65.52
C LEU A 14 -1.42 -11.10 -64.73
N VAL A 15 -1.91 -12.27 -65.15
CA VAL A 15 -2.94 -13.02 -64.39
C VAL A 15 -2.37 -13.50 -63.06
N ALA A 16 -1.15 -14.04 -63.03
CA ALA A 16 -0.49 -14.44 -61.79
C ALA A 16 -0.31 -13.26 -60.82
N LEU A 17 0.10 -12.09 -61.32
CA LEU A 17 0.20 -10.87 -60.51
C LEU A 17 -1.16 -10.37 -59.98
N ARG A 18 -2.23 -10.47 -60.78
CA ARG A 18 -3.58 -10.13 -60.33
C ARG A 18 -4.08 -11.06 -59.24
N LYS A 19 -3.90 -12.37 -59.39
CA LYS A 19 -4.28 -13.37 -58.37
C LYS A 19 -3.53 -13.13 -57.05
N ARG A 20 -2.23 -12.82 -57.12
CA ARG A 20 -1.43 -12.46 -55.94
C ARG A 20 -1.90 -11.15 -55.29
N LYS A 21 -2.28 -10.13 -56.08
CA LYS A 21 -2.83 -8.86 -55.56
C LYS A 21 -4.20 -9.05 -54.89
N ALA A 22 -5.03 -9.96 -55.40
CA ALA A 22 -6.34 -10.27 -54.84
C ALA A 22 -6.29 -11.16 -53.58
N GLY A 23 -5.09 -11.61 -53.15
CA GLY A 23 -4.93 -12.44 -51.96
C GLY A 23 -5.40 -13.89 -52.11
N GLU A 24 -5.70 -14.32 -53.34
CA GLU A 24 -6.29 -15.64 -53.63
C GLU A 24 -5.23 -16.73 -53.92
N ALA A 25 -3.94 -16.39 -53.80
CA ALA A 25 -2.84 -17.34 -53.95
C ALA A 25 -2.66 -18.11 -52.63
N GLY A 26 -3.02 -19.40 -52.67
CA GLY A 26 -2.96 -20.32 -51.54
C GLY A 26 -1.64 -20.29 -50.78
N ASP A 27 -1.80 -20.30 -49.46
CA ASP A 27 -0.81 -20.37 -48.38
C ASP A 27 0.01 -21.67 -48.43
N ASN A 28 0.93 -21.80 -49.39
CA ASN A 28 1.79 -22.99 -49.43
C ASN A 28 3.14 -22.79 -50.12
N ASP A 29 3.82 -21.67 -49.87
CA ASP A 29 5.27 -21.63 -50.06
C ASP A 29 5.92 -20.55 -49.18
N ASN A 30 6.69 -21.03 -48.21
CA ASN A 30 7.63 -20.28 -47.38
C ASN A 30 8.83 -19.83 -48.22
N VAL A 31 8.58 -18.97 -49.22
CA VAL A 31 9.61 -18.30 -50.02
C VAL A 31 9.17 -16.86 -50.20
N SER A 32 9.67 -16.01 -49.30
CA SER A 32 9.85 -14.58 -49.48
C SER A 32 8.58 -13.78 -49.80
N SER A 33 8.18 -12.93 -48.87
CA SER A 33 7.29 -11.78 -49.02
C SER A 33 7.82 -10.73 -50.03
N ASP A 34 8.50 -11.18 -51.09
CA ASP A 34 9.21 -10.35 -52.03
C ASP A 34 8.23 -9.79 -53.06
N THR A 35 7.81 -8.59 -52.73
CA THR A 35 7.22 -7.59 -53.63
C THR A 35 5.76 -7.83 -54.03
N VAL A 36 4.89 -7.82 -53.03
CA VAL A 36 3.70 -6.96 -53.17
C VAL A 36 4.25 -5.53 -53.20
N ILE A 37 4.38 -4.96 -54.39
CA ILE A 37 4.93 -3.61 -54.59
C ILE A 37 4.06 -2.62 -53.80
N LYS A 38 4.50 -2.29 -52.58
CA LYS A 38 3.93 -1.22 -51.78
C LYS A 38 4.38 0.07 -52.45
N HIS A 39 3.44 0.80 -53.02
CA HIS A 39 3.70 2.12 -53.56
C HIS A 39 4.05 3.07 -52.41
N ARG A 40 5.34 3.36 -52.23
CA ARG A 40 5.79 4.26 -51.15
C ARG A 40 5.22 5.68 -51.31
N THR A 41 4.96 6.11 -52.56
CA THR A 41 4.61 7.50 -52.90
C THR A 41 3.32 7.64 -53.71
N PHE A 42 2.62 6.56 -54.05
CA PHE A 42 1.41 6.61 -54.89
C PHE A 42 0.19 6.17 -54.08
N ASP A 43 -0.94 6.82 -54.28
CA ASP A 43 -2.22 6.46 -53.67
C ASP A 43 -3.08 5.72 -54.72
N PRO A 44 -3.43 4.44 -54.49
CA PRO A 44 -4.11 3.61 -55.47
C PRO A 44 -5.57 3.99 -55.68
N GLU A 45 -6.21 4.65 -54.71
CA GLU A 45 -7.62 5.07 -54.80
C GLU A 45 -7.74 6.36 -55.59
N ARG A 46 -6.89 7.34 -55.27
CA ARG A 46 -6.89 8.66 -55.91
C ARG A 46 -6.01 8.74 -57.14
N ARG A 47 -5.17 7.73 -57.39
CA ARG A 47 -4.20 7.65 -58.48
C ARG A 47 -3.26 8.87 -58.55
N THR A 48 -2.97 9.47 -57.39
CA THR A 48 -2.11 10.65 -57.22
C THR A 48 -0.95 10.35 -56.29
N LEU A 49 -0.05 11.31 -56.08
CA LEU A 49 0.98 11.20 -55.05
C LEU A 49 0.33 11.10 -53.66
N LYS A 50 0.85 10.21 -52.80
CA LYS A 50 0.48 10.12 -51.39
C LYS A 50 0.90 11.44 -50.71
N LYS A 51 -0.08 12.23 -50.28
CA LYS A 51 0.13 13.44 -49.49
C LYS A 51 0.13 13.05 -48.02
N HIS A 52 1.13 13.51 -47.26
CA HIS A 52 1.11 13.35 -45.81
C HIS A 52 -0.08 14.14 -45.25
N THR A 53 -0.91 13.49 -44.45
CA THR A 53 -1.99 14.15 -43.70
C THR A 53 -1.62 14.16 -42.22
N PRO A 54 -2.18 15.06 -41.39
CA PRO A 54 -1.91 15.07 -39.95
C PRO A 54 -2.27 13.75 -39.24
N ASP A 55 -3.12 12.91 -39.84
CA ASP A 55 -3.45 11.56 -39.35
C ASP A 55 -2.33 10.52 -39.62
N ASP A 56 -1.37 10.81 -40.50
CA ASP A 56 -0.18 9.94 -40.73
C ASP A 56 0.91 10.19 -39.66
N ASP A 57 0.76 11.21 -38.79
CA ASP A 57 1.68 11.42 -37.67
C ASP A 57 1.48 10.27 -36.67
N VAL A 58 2.50 9.42 -36.56
CA VAL A 58 2.55 8.37 -35.53
C VAL A 58 2.57 9.09 -34.20
N VAL A 59 1.39 9.17 -33.58
CA VAL A 59 1.21 9.72 -32.24
C VAL A 59 2.04 8.86 -31.30
N MET A 60 3.25 9.30 -30.98
CA MET A 60 4.17 8.59 -30.09
C MET A 60 3.51 8.52 -28.71
N GLU A 61 2.99 7.35 -28.33
CA GLU A 61 2.30 7.15 -27.05
C GLU A 61 3.28 7.24 -25.86
N ASP A 62 4.53 6.86 -26.09
CA ASP A 62 5.62 6.85 -25.10
C ASP A 62 6.39 8.18 -25.00
N THR A 63 5.69 9.29 -24.79
CA THR A 63 6.37 10.58 -24.49
C THR A 63 6.21 10.94 -23.01
N VAL A 64 7.20 11.64 -22.41
CA VAL A 64 7.21 11.97 -20.98
C VAL A 64 6.04 12.90 -20.63
N GLU A 65 5.70 13.79 -21.53
CA GLU A 65 4.61 14.76 -21.44
C GLU A 65 3.27 14.05 -21.23
N LYS A 66 3.01 12.97 -21.98
CA LYS A 66 1.80 12.14 -21.83
C LYS A 66 1.78 11.34 -20.54
N LYS A 67 2.95 10.89 -20.07
CA LYS A 67 3.07 10.16 -18.80
C LYS A 67 2.84 11.06 -17.59
N VAL A 68 3.12 12.35 -17.72
CA VAL A 68 2.97 13.37 -16.66
C VAL A 68 1.63 14.11 -16.78
N GLU A 69 0.94 13.99 -17.91
CA GLU A 69 -0.40 14.54 -18.11
C GLU A 69 -1.36 14.04 -17.02
N GLY A 70 -1.99 14.96 -16.29
CA GLY A 70 -2.93 14.64 -15.21
C GLY A 70 -2.32 14.40 -13.83
N LEU A 71 -1.01 14.19 -13.71
CA LEU A 71 -0.34 13.94 -12.42
C LEU A 71 -0.44 15.16 -11.50
N ALA A 72 -0.34 16.37 -12.05
CA ALA A 72 -0.57 17.61 -11.31
C ALA A 72 -2.00 17.73 -10.76
N HIS A 73 -3.01 17.32 -11.54
CA HIS A 73 -4.40 17.33 -11.09
C HIS A 73 -4.65 16.31 -9.98
N ALA A 74 -4.04 15.13 -10.07
CA ALA A 74 -4.11 14.10 -9.03
C ALA A 74 -3.50 14.59 -7.71
N ILE A 75 -2.32 15.23 -7.76
CA ILE A 75 -1.67 15.79 -6.56
C ILE A 75 -2.54 16.84 -5.88
N ILE A 76 -3.15 17.75 -6.67
CA ILE A 76 -4.02 18.81 -6.13
C ILE A 76 -5.27 18.21 -5.49
N ALA A 77 -5.85 17.17 -6.09
CA ALA A 77 -7.01 16.47 -5.55
C ALA A 77 -6.67 15.75 -4.23
N GLU A 78 -5.55 15.02 -4.19
CA GLU A 78 -5.09 14.33 -2.98
C GLU A 78 -4.81 15.30 -1.82
N ASP A 79 -4.18 16.45 -2.11
CA ASP A 79 -3.92 17.48 -1.10
C ASP A 79 -5.21 18.12 -0.57
N ALA A 80 -6.23 18.29 -1.42
CA ALA A 80 -7.54 18.76 -0.99
C ALA A 80 -8.26 17.75 -0.08
N GLU A 81 -8.19 16.47 -0.40
CA GLU A 81 -8.74 15.38 0.42
C GLU A 81 -8.05 15.29 1.79
N ARG A 82 -6.71 15.40 1.81
CA ARG A 82 -5.92 15.39 3.05
C ARG A 82 -6.28 16.56 3.96
N ARG A 83 -6.36 17.78 3.40
CA ARG A 83 -6.79 18.96 4.17
C ARG A 83 -8.20 18.80 4.72
N ALA A 84 -9.12 18.20 3.98
CA ALA A 84 -10.47 17.93 4.46
C ALA A 84 -10.50 16.93 5.64
N GLN A 85 -9.61 15.92 5.64
CA GLN A 85 -9.46 14.96 6.75
C GLN A 85 -8.83 15.61 7.99
N ASP A 86 -7.88 16.53 7.80
CA ASP A 86 -7.25 17.28 8.91
C ASP A 86 -8.22 18.28 9.56
N LEU A 87 -9.18 18.80 8.79
CA LEU A 87 -10.26 19.68 9.25
C LEU A 87 -11.43 18.92 9.90
N ASP A 88 -11.34 17.59 10.03
CA ASP A 88 -12.35 16.78 10.72
C ASP A 88 -12.30 17.04 12.24
N LEU A 89 -13.41 17.57 12.78
CA LEU A 89 -13.58 17.91 14.19
C LEU A 89 -13.33 16.70 15.12
N PHE A 90 -13.54 15.47 14.64
CA PHE A 90 -13.28 14.25 15.40
C PHE A 90 -11.79 13.97 15.62
N ASN A 91 -10.91 14.46 14.73
CA ASN A 91 -9.46 14.36 14.88
C ASN A 91 -8.87 15.48 15.75
N ILE A 92 -9.51 16.65 15.74
CA ILE A 92 -9.09 17.85 16.49
C ILE A 92 -9.50 17.74 17.98
N ALA A 93 -10.55 16.98 18.30
CA ALA A 93 -10.96 16.75 19.69
C ALA A 93 -9.88 16.00 20.51
N PRO A 94 -9.68 16.33 21.80
CA PRO A 94 -8.73 15.62 22.65
C PRO A 94 -9.09 14.14 22.74
N LYS A 95 -8.25 13.27 22.17
CA LYS A 95 -8.49 11.82 22.00
C LYS A 95 -8.79 11.04 23.29
N ARG A 96 -8.49 11.59 24.47
CA ARG A 96 -8.66 10.89 25.76
C ARG A 96 -9.18 11.82 26.87
N PRO A 97 -10.51 11.99 27.00
CA PRO A 97 -11.13 12.81 28.04
C PRO A 97 -10.72 12.40 29.47
N ASN A 98 -10.54 11.09 29.70
CA ASN A 98 -10.25 10.52 31.01
C ASN A 98 -8.75 10.18 31.19
N TRP A 99 -7.86 10.71 30.34
CA TRP A 99 -6.42 10.44 30.45
C TRP A 99 -5.90 10.80 31.84
N ASP A 100 -6.27 12.00 32.30
CA ASP A 100 -5.76 12.52 33.55
C ASP A 100 -6.32 11.74 34.74
N LEU A 101 -7.63 11.48 34.72
CA LEU A 101 -8.28 10.62 35.70
C LEU A 101 -7.61 9.25 35.80
N LYS A 102 -7.29 8.63 34.65
CA LYS A 102 -6.60 7.33 34.63
C LYS A 102 -5.22 7.44 35.26
N ARG A 103 -4.44 8.47 34.89
CA ARG A 103 -3.08 8.68 35.41
C ARG A 103 -3.10 8.91 36.93
N GLU A 104 -4.01 9.74 37.43
CA GLU A 104 -4.15 10.02 38.86
C GLU A 104 -4.63 8.79 39.64
N MET A 105 -5.57 8.03 39.09
CA MET A 105 -6.06 6.79 39.68
C MET A 105 -4.96 5.73 39.74
N GLU A 106 -4.14 5.62 38.69
CA GLU A 106 -3.03 4.66 38.61
C GLU A 106 -1.96 4.96 39.67
N LYS A 107 -1.65 6.23 39.93
CA LYS A 107 -0.74 6.63 41.03
C LYS A 107 -1.28 6.23 42.41
N LYS A 108 -2.60 6.35 42.63
CA LYS A 108 -3.25 5.94 43.89
C LYS A 108 -3.31 4.42 44.03
N LEU A 109 -3.64 3.71 42.95
CA LEU A 109 -3.69 2.25 42.90
C LEU A 109 -2.30 1.64 43.15
N ALA A 110 -1.22 2.20 42.58
CA ALA A 110 0.13 1.69 42.82
C ALA A 110 0.54 1.69 44.30
N LYS A 111 0.18 2.75 45.06
CA LYS A 111 0.41 2.81 46.51
C LYS A 111 -0.41 1.76 47.26
N LEU A 112 -1.67 1.58 46.86
CA LEU A 112 -2.56 0.62 47.47
C LEU A 112 -2.13 -0.82 47.16
N GLU A 113 -1.72 -1.09 45.92
CA GLU A 113 -1.28 -2.40 45.42
C GLU A 113 -0.13 -2.94 46.26
N ARG A 114 0.86 -2.10 46.59
CA ARG A 114 1.98 -2.47 47.47
C ARG A 114 1.49 -2.95 48.83
N ARG A 115 0.61 -2.18 49.48
CA ARG A 115 0.04 -2.52 50.80
C ARG A 115 -0.84 -3.76 50.75
N THR A 116 -1.63 -3.92 49.68
CA THR A 116 -2.42 -5.15 49.50
C THR A 116 -1.53 -6.37 49.32
N GLN A 117 -0.41 -6.27 48.62
CA GLN A 117 0.50 -7.38 48.44
C GLN A 117 1.25 -7.75 49.74
N GLU A 118 1.62 -6.74 50.53
CA GLU A 118 2.12 -6.92 51.89
C GLU A 118 1.09 -7.65 52.75
N ALA A 119 -0.17 -7.19 52.75
CA ALA A 119 -1.26 -7.81 53.49
C ALA A 119 -1.58 -9.24 53.03
N ILE A 120 -1.51 -9.51 51.72
CA ILE A 120 -1.66 -10.87 51.17
C ILE A 120 -0.54 -11.76 51.70
N HIS A 121 0.70 -11.26 51.69
CA HIS A 121 1.85 -12.02 52.16
C HIS A 121 1.78 -12.28 53.68
N THR A 122 1.35 -11.31 54.49
CA THR A 122 1.14 -11.52 55.94
C THR A 122 0.05 -12.56 56.20
N LEU A 123 -1.07 -12.48 55.49
CA LEU A 123 -2.20 -13.40 55.65
C LEU A 123 -1.84 -14.83 55.22
N ILE A 124 -1.03 -14.98 54.16
CA ILE A 124 -0.46 -16.28 53.76
C ILE A 124 0.46 -16.83 54.87
N ARG A 125 1.35 -16.03 55.44
CA ARG A 125 2.23 -16.47 56.54
C ARG A 125 1.43 -16.92 57.75
N GLN A 126 0.44 -16.13 58.17
CA GLN A 126 -0.44 -16.48 59.29
C GLN A 126 -1.18 -17.79 59.03
N ARG A 127 -1.72 -17.99 57.82
CA ARG A 127 -2.42 -19.22 57.44
C ARG A 127 -1.49 -20.44 57.46
N LEU A 128 -0.25 -20.31 57.02
CA LEU A 128 0.73 -21.40 57.05
C LEU A 128 1.20 -21.71 58.48
N ALA A 129 1.37 -20.69 59.32
CA ALA A 129 1.77 -20.86 60.72
C ALA A 129 0.64 -21.49 61.56
N SER A 130 -0.61 -21.11 61.32
CA SER A 130 -1.77 -21.72 61.99
C SER A 130 -1.95 -23.19 61.60
N GLN A 131 -1.70 -23.55 60.33
CA GLN A 131 -1.66 -24.95 59.90
C GLN A 131 -0.51 -25.75 60.55
N LYS A 132 0.60 -25.09 60.90
CA LYS A 132 1.77 -25.71 61.54
C LYS A 132 1.77 -25.66 63.06
N GLY A 133 0.75 -25.05 63.69
CA GLY A 133 0.61 -24.95 65.15
C GLY A 133 1.57 -23.97 65.84
N GLN A 134 2.13 -22.99 65.11
CA GLN A 134 3.11 -22.00 65.61
C GLN A 134 2.55 -20.56 65.64
N SER A 135 1.31 -20.38 66.11
CA SER A 135 0.58 -19.11 65.95
C SER A 135 1.14 -17.94 66.75
N ASP A 136 1.62 -18.17 67.97
CA ASP A 136 1.80 -17.08 68.93
C ASP A 136 3.13 -16.33 68.79
N ASP A 137 4.19 -17.04 68.39
CA ASP A 137 5.54 -16.47 68.29
C ASP A 137 5.69 -15.55 67.07
N ILE A 138 4.97 -15.86 65.98
CA ILE A 138 5.00 -15.06 64.75
C ILE A 138 4.14 -13.80 64.87
N LEU A 139 2.99 -13.85 65.56
CA LEU A 139 2.16 -12.67 65.80
C LEU A 139 2.90 -11.65 66.69
N GLY A 140 3.66 -12.10 67.68
CA GLY A 140 4.52 -11.24 68.50
C GLY A 140 5.64 -10.56 67.71
N ALA A 141 6.36 -11.33 66.87
CA ALA A 141 7.44 -10.78 66.03
C ALA A 141 6.93 -9.82 64.95
N MET A 142 5.74 -10.07 64.38
CA MET A 142 5.13 -9.18 63.38
C MET A 142 4.65 -7.86 63.98
N ASN A 143 4.01 -7.88 65.16
CA ASN A 143 3.60 -6.66 65.85
C ASN A 143 4.81 -5.80 66.25
N ALA A 144 5.93 -6.42 66.61
CA ALA A 144 7.16 -5.71 66.90
C ALA A 144 7.78 -5.06 65.64
N ALA A 145 7.76 -5.76 64.50
CA ALA A 145 8.24 -5.24 63.22
C ALA A 145 7.34 -4.14 62.65
N GLU A 146 6.02 -4.27 62.78
CA GLU A 146 5.04 -3.26 62.34
C GLU A 146 5.18 -1.96 63.15
N LYS A 147 5.37 -2.08 64.47
CA LYS A 147 5.63 -0.93 65.34
C LYS A 147 6.96 -0.23 65.04
N ALA A 148 7.97 -0.97 64.59
CA ALA A 148 9.24 -0.38 64.17
C ALA A 148 9.12 0.33 62.82
N GLY A 149 8.42 -0.25 61.84
CA GLY A 149 8.21 0.37 60.52
C GLY A 149 7.33 1.62 60.55
N GLN A 150 6.29 1.65 61.41
CA GLN A 150 5.47 2.86 61.59
C GLN A 150 6.27 4.05 62.13
N VAL A 151 7.26 3.83 62.99
CA VAL A 151 8.09 4.91 63.55
C VAL A 151 9.03 5.51 62.50
N GLU A 152 9.48 4.72 61.51
CA GLU A 152 10.33 5.21 60.42
C GLU A 152 9.54 5.96 59.35
N ASP A 153 8.33 5.51 59.00
CA ASP A 153 7.48 6.19 58.02
C ASP A 153 6.97 7.55 58.55
N ASP A 154 6.61 7.66 59.84
CA ASP A 154 6.13 8.91 60.48
C ASP A 154 7.27 9.94 60.67
N ALA A 155 8.52 9.48 60.81
CA ALA A 155 9.70 10.35 60.88
C ALA A 155 10.13 10.92 59.50
N SER A 156 9.59 10.38 58.40
CA SER A 156 9.89 10.83 57.03
C SER A 156 8.90 11.88 56.49
N ASP A 157 7.80 12.13 57.21
CA ASP A 157 6.73 13.06 56.80
C ASP A 157 6.87 14.46 57.44
N ASP A 158 7.88 14.68 58.31
CA ASP A 158 8.13 15.95 59.03
C ASP A 158 9.32 16.76 58.44
N GLU A 159 9.89 16.33 57.31
CA GLU A 159 10.91 17.07 56.54
C GLU A 159 10.46 17.26 55.06
N ASP A 160 9.45 18.11 54.81
CA ASP A 160 9.26 18.87 53.55
C ASP A 160 8.19 19.98 53.69
#